data_AF-A0A6B3I3L5-F1
#
_entry.id   AF-A0A6B3I3L5-F1
#
_cell.length_a   1.000
_cell.length_b   1.000
_cell.length_c   1.000
_cell.angle_alpha   90.00
_cell.angle_beta   90.00
_cell.angle_gamma   90.00
#
_symmetry.space_group_name_H-M   'P 1'
#
loop_
_entity.id
_entity.type
_entity.pdbx_description
1 polymer ?
#
loop_
_entity_poly.entity_id
_entity_poly.type
_entity_poly.pdbx_seq_one_letter_code
_entity_poly.pdbx_strand_id
1 'polypeptide(L)'
;MAECRICGGEVDEFFDFGRQPVSDSFVTPETAGNEFFFRLAAGICTSCTMVQLIEEVPREQMFHDDYPYRSSTSSVMHTHFETFARRLLDSDLAGEDPFIVEIGSNDGTMLKTFQKAGTRHLGVDPSGQVADFARAEGVRVRTAFFEEATAR
;
A
#
# COMPACT_ATOMS: atom_id res chain seq x y z
N MET A 1 -13.95 23.78 6.51
CA MET A 1 -12.95 23.30 5.55
C MET A 1 -12.30 22.05 6.08
N ALA A 2 -11.81 21.16 5.21
CA ALA A 2 -11.04 20.00 5.64
C ALA A 2 -9.66 20.44 6.17
N GLU A 3 -9.12 19.67 7.12
CA GLU A 3 -7.80 19.89 7.70
C GLU A 3 -6.74 19.04 6.96
N CYS A 4 -5.59 19.64 6.66
CA CYS A 4 -4.53 18.96 5.93
C CYS A 4 -3.82 17.92 6.81
N ARG A 5 -3.82 16.65 6.37
CA ARG A 5 -3.21 15.51 7.08
C ARG A 5 -1.71 15.60 7.30
N ILE A 6 -1.03 16.54 6.62
CA ILE A 6 0.43 16.71 6.72
C ILE A 6 0.80 17.83 7.68
N CYS A 7 0.10 18.96 7.63
CA CYS A 7 0.52 20.18 8.35
C CYS A 7 -0.57 20.86 9.19
N GLY A 8 -1.81 20.34 9.21
CA GLY A 8 -2.94 20.94 9.90
C GLY A 8 -3.52 22.20 9.23
N GLY A 9 -2.98 22.62 8.08
CA GLY A 9 -3.48 23.78 7.33
C GLY A 9 -4.83 23.54 6.66
N GLU A 10 -5.47 24.62 6.20
CA GLU A 10 -6.76 24.57 5.50
C GLU A 10 -6.64 23.92 4.11
N VAL A 11 -7.65 23.13 3.73
CA VAL A 11 -7.77 22.48 2.41
C VAL A 11 -8.94 23.07 1.63
N ASP A 12 -8.61 23.67 0.48
CA ASP A 12 -9.56 24.19 -0.49
C ASP A 12 -9.95 23.08 -1.47
N GLU A 13 -11.21 22.69 -1.46
CA GLU A 13 -11.75 21.73 -2.44
C GLU A 13 -11.75 22.35 -3.85
N PHE A 14 -11.24 21.62 -4.84
CA PHE A 14 -11.21 22.06 -6.23
C PHE A 14 -11.96 21.13 -7.19
N PHE A 15 -12.32 19.91 -6.77
CA PHE A 15 -13.10 18.99 -7.60
C PHE A 15 -13.93 18.00 -6.77
N ASP A 16 -15.17 17.77 -7.16
CA ASP A 16 -16.09 16.79 -6.54
C ASP A 16 -16.54 15.76 -7.58
N PHE A 17 -16.19 14.48 -7.36
CA PHE A 17 -16.62 13.35 -8.17
C PHE A 17 -17.93 12.72 -7.65
N GLY A 18 -18.50 13.28 -6.59
CA GLY A 18 -19.72 12.82 -5.95
C GLY A 18 -19.54 11.51 -5.19
N ARG A 19 -20.62 10.72 -5.17
CA ARG A 19 -20.70 9.46 -4.43
C ARG A 19 -20.01 8.34 -5.22
N GLN A 20 -19.00 7.70 -4.64
CA GLN A 20 -18.21 6.63 -5.26
C GLN A 20 -18.17 5.39 -4.36
N PRO A 21 -18.17 4.17 -4.93
CA PRO A 21 -17.90 2.94 -4.19
C PRO A 21 -16.40 2.78 -3.93
N VAL A 22 -16.02 1.81 -3.09
CA VAL A 22 -14.61 1.39 -2.96
C VAL A 22 -14.16 0.72 -4.26
N SER A 23 -13.05 1.18 -4.84
CA SER A 23 -12.62 0.81 -6.20
C SER A 23 -12.37 -0.68 -6.40
N ASP A 24 -11.83 -1.36 -5.38
CA ASP A 24 -11.45 -2.78 -5.44
C ASP A 24 -12.44 -3.68 -4.69
N SER A 25 -13.64 -3.19 -4.37
CA SER A 25 -14.69 -3.98 -3.72
C SER A 25 -15.65 -4.56 -4.76
N PHE A 26 -15.25 -5.67 -5.38
CA PHE A 26 -16.08 -6.37 -6.36
C PHE A 26 -17.21 -7.14 -5.66
N VAL A 27 -18.45 -6.73 -5.90
CA VAL A 27 -19.62 -7.37 -5.29
C VAL A 27 -20.07 -8.62 -6.02
N THR A 28 -20.65 -9.55 -5.27
CA THR A 28 -21.40 -10.68 -5.81
C THR A 28 -22.84 -10.27 -6.15
N PRO A 29 -23.56 -11.02 -7.00
CA PRO A 29 -24.97 -10.73 -7.26
C PRO A 29 -25.85 -10.68 -6.00
N GLU A 30 -25.50 -11.43 -4.96
CA GLU A 30 -26.24 -11.48 -3.69
C GLU A 30 -25.99 -10.26 -2.80
N THR A 31 -24.86 -9.58 -2.98
CA THR A 31 -24.43 -8.42 -2.18
C THR A 31 -24.58 -7.08 -2.91
N ALA A 32 -24.91 -7.14 -4.21
CA ALA A 32 -25.19 -5.97 -5.03
C ALA A 32 -26.27 -5.08 -4.40
N GLY A 33 -26.01 -3.77 -4.34
CA GLY A 33 -26.90 -2.78 -3.72
C GLY A 33 -26.66 -2.52 -2.23
N ASN A 34 -25.81 -3.31 -1.56
CA ASN A 34 -25.37 -3.08 -0.18
C ASN A 34 -23.92 -2.56 -0.10
N GLU A 35 -23.43 -1.94 -1.17
CA GLU A 35 -22.06 -1.41 -1.27
C GLU A 35 -21.84 -0.23 -0.31
N PHE A 36 -20.62 -0.13 0.23
CA PHE A 36 -20.16 1.06 0.92
C PHE A 36 -19.87 2.17 -0.11
N PHE A 37 -20.35 3.38 0.17
CA PHE A 37 -20.06 4.55 -0.64
C PHE A 37 -19.56 5.69 0.24
N PHE A 38 -18.69 6.52 -0.33
CA PHE A 38 -18.16 7.73 0.29
C PHE A 38 -18.19 8.89 -0.72
N ARG A 39 -17.96 10.13 -0.25
CA ARG A 39 -17.82 11.28 -1.15
C ARG A 39 -16.37 11.38 -1.61
N LEU A 40 -16.14 11.20 -2.92
CA LEU A 40 -14.82 11.40 -3.51
C LEU A 40 -14.71 12.86 -3.99
N ALA A 41 -14.04 13.69 -3.20
CA ALA A 41 -13.67 15.04 -3.58
C ALA A 41 -12.18 15.27 -3.31
N ALA A 42 -11.54 16.11 -4.13
CA ALA A 42 -10.13 16.46 -4.02
C ALA A 42 -9.97 17.95 -3.70
N GLY A 43 -8.97 18.25 -2.87
CA GLY A 43 -8.61 19.61 -2.49
C GLY A 43 -7.11 19.80 -2.41
N ILE A 44 -6.70 21.06 -2.31
CA ILE A 44 -5.31 21.49 -2.15
C ILE A 44 -5.14 22.25 -0.85
N CYS A 45 -4.11 21.92 -0.08
CA CYS A 45 -3.80 22.66 1.13
C CYS A 45 -3.21 24.04 0.79
N THR A 46 -3.80 25.10 1.34
CA THR A 46 -3.36 26.50 1.11
C THR A 46 -2.05 26.84 1.82
N SER A 47 -1.61 25.99 2.76
CA SER A 47 -0.37 26.18 3.54
C SER A 47 0.82 25.42 2.95
N CYS A 48 0.68 24.11 2.68
CA CYS A 48 1.79 23.26 2.24
C CYS A 48 1.67 22.73 0.81
N THR A 49 0.61 23.09 0.07
CA THR A 49 0.34 22.66 -1.32
C THR A 49 0.05 21.17 -1.51
N MET A 50 -0.10 20.38 -0.44
CA MET A 50 -0.50 18.98 -0.52
C MET A 50 -1.90 18.85 -1.14
N VAL A 51 -2.00 18.11 -2.24
CA VAL A 51 -3.27 17.66 -2.83
C VAL A 51 -3.71 16.38 -2.12
N GLN A 52 -4.95 16.33 -1.67
CA GLN A 52 -5.49 15.19 -0.94
C GLN A 52 -7.00 15.04 -1.16
N LEU A 53 -7.53 13.86 -0.82
CA LEU A 53 -8.97 13.66 -0.74
C LEU A 53 -9.56 14.39 0.47
N ILE A 54 -10.79 14.88 0.35
CA ILE A 54 -11.50 15.55 1.43
C ILE A 54 -11.94 14.53 2.50
N GLU A 55 -12.45 13.37 2.08
CA GLU A 55 -12.91 12.29 2.96
C GLU A 55 -11.91 11.13 2.98
N GLU A 56 -11.70 10.54 4.17
CA GLU A 56 -10.94 9.30 4.35
C GLU A 56 -11.90 8.11 4.34
N VAL A 57 -11.59 7.10 3.53
CA VAL A 57 -12.23 5.79 3.66
C VAL A 57 -11.53 5.02 4.78
N PRO A 58 -12.26 4.40 5.74
CA PRO A 58 -11.63 3.54 6.73
C PRO A 58 -10.74 2.49 6.07
N ARG A 59 -9.49 2.38 6.52
CA ARG A 59 -8.47 1.53 5.87
C ARG A 59 -8.89 0.06 5.77
N GLU A 60 -9.67 -0.43 6.72
CA GLU A 60 -10.19 -1.80 6.77
C GLU A 60 -11.26 -2.06 5.68
N GLN A 61 -11.86 -1.03 5.10
CA GLN A 61 -12.76 -1.14 3.94
C GLN A 61 -11.99 -1.29 2.61
N MET A 62 -10.70 -0.94 2.60
CA MET A 62 -9.85 -0.98 1.39
C MET A 62 -8.83 -2.11 1.43
N PHE A 63 -8.28 -2.38 2.62
CA PHE A 63 -7.22 -3.36 2.82
C PHE A 63 -7.68 -4.38 3.85
N HIS A 64 -7.99 -5.57 3.35
CA HIS A 64 -8.53 -6.70 4.11
C HIS A 64 -8.03 -8.02 3.51
N ASP A 65 -8.42 -9.15 4.08
CA ASP A 65 -7.92 -10.46 3.65
C ASP A 65 -8.25 -10.78 2.19
N ASP A 66 -9.40 -10.33 1.70
CA ASP A 66 -9.82 -10.49 0.29
C ASP A 66 -9.34 -9.38 -0.66
N TYR A 67 -8.29 -8.63 -0.31
CA TYR A 67 -7.73 -7.59 -1.20
C TYR A 67 -7.30 -8.21 -2.54
N PRO A 68 -7.89 -7.78 -3.68
CA PRO A 68 -7.80 -8.56 -4.93
C PRO A 68 -6.53 -8.30 -5.73
N TYR A 69 -5.81 -7.20 -5.46
CA TYR A 69 -4.69 -6.78 -6.30
C TYR A 69 -3.38 -7.51 -5.94
N ARG A 70 -2.75 -8.07 -6.96
CA ARG A 70 -1.47 -8.79 -6.87
C ARG A 70 -0.46 -8.20 -7.84
N SER A 71 0.62 -7.65 -7.28
CA SER A 71 1.70 -7.02 -8.04
C SER A 71 2.36 -7.99 -9.04
N SER A 72 2.48 -9.27 -8.67
CA SER A 72 3.14 -10.28 -9.50
C SER A 72 2.40 -10.61 -10.81
N THR A 73 1.14 -10.17 -10.95
CA THR A 73 0.34 -10.46 -12.15
C THR A 73 0.75 -9.61 -13.36
N SER A 74 1.51 -8.54 -13.15
CA SER A 74 2.07 -7.70 -14.21
C SER A 74 3.56 -8.01 -14.42
N SER A 75 3.93 -8.50 -15.59
CA SER A 75 5.34 -8.74 -15.98
C SER A 75 6.16 -7.45 -16.01
N VAL A 76 5.53 -6.32 -16.32
CA VAL A 76 6.16 -4.99 -16.30
C VAL A 76 6.50 -4.60 -14.87
N MET A 77 5.56 -4.79 -13.93
CA MET A 77 5.81 -4.49 -12.51
C MET A 77 6.85 -5.41 -11.91
N HIS A 78 6.83 -6.70 -12.24
CA HIS A 78 7.88 -7.64 -11.83
C HIS A 78 9.27 -7.14 -12.24
N THR A 79 9.43 -6.81 -13.53
CA THR A 79 10.72 -6.32 -14.07
C THR A 79 11.14 -5.02 -13.39
N HIS A 80 10.18 -4.11 -13.16
CA HIS A 80 10.44 -2.84 -12.48
C HIS A 80 10.95 -3.05 -11.04
N PHE A 81 10.25 -3.85 -10.24
CA PHE A 81 10.62 -4.10 -8.84
C PHE A 81 11.92 -4.89 -8.71
N GLU A 82 12.17 -5.86 -9.60
CA GLU A 82 13.44 -6.58 -9.64
C GLU A 82 14.61 -5.63 -9.95
N THR A 83 14.43 -4.74 -10.93
CA THR A 83 15.44 -3.73 -11.31
C THR A 83 15.70 -2.76 -10.16
N PHE A 84 14.64 -2.28 -9.50
CA PHE A 84 14.76 -1.38 -8.36
C PHE A 84 15.45 -2.06 -7.17
N ALA A 85 15.08 -3.30 -6.85
CA ALA A 85 15.70 -4.06 -5.77
C ALA A 85 17.18 -4.31 -6.00
N ARG A 86 17.59 -4.65 -7.24
CA ARG A 86 19.01 -4.78 -7.60
C ARG A 86 19.77 -3.47 -7.42
N ARG A 87 19.18 -2.34 -7.84
CA ARG A 87 19.80 -1.03 -7.62
C ARG A 87 20.06 -0.77 -6.14
N LEU A 88 19.10 -1.06 -5.26
CA LEU A 88 19.27 -0.89 -3.81
C LEU A 88 20.34 -1.81 -3.22
N LEU A 89 20.44 -3.05 -3.71
CA LEU A 89 21.53 -3.97 -3.35
C LEU A 89 22.91 -3.39 -3.71
N ASP A 90 23.02 -2.78 -4.89
CA ASP A 90 24.28 -2.23 -5.39
C ASP A 90 24.63 -0.85 -4.77
N SER A 91 23.65 -0.11 -4.22
CA SER A 91 23.87 1.20 -3.60
C SER A 91 23.72 1.19 -2.09
N ASP A 92 22.49 1.13 -1.60
CA ASP A 92 22.13 1.50 -0.23
C ASP A 92 22.33 0.36 0.77
N LEU A 93 22.54 -0.87 0.28
CA LEU A 93 22.65 -2.09 1.08
C LEU A 93 24.05 -2.73 1.03
N ALA A 94 25.11 -1.93 0.79
CA ALA A 94 26.49 -2.43 0.70
C ALA A 94 27.18 -2.72 2.07
N GLY A 95 26.45 -2.70 3.19
CA GLY A 95 26.98 -2.98 4.53
C GLY A 95 27.15 -4.49 4.82
N GLU A 96 27.69 -4.83 6.00
CA GLU A 96 27.94 -6.24 6.40
C GLU A 96 26.66 -7.03 6.76
N ASP A 97 25.61 -6.36 7.27
CA ASP A 97 24.28 -6.94 7.54
C ASP A 97 23.17 -5.91 7.20
N PRO A 98 22.96 -5.62 5.92
CA PRO A 98 21.94 -4.66 5.50
C PRO A 98 20.55 -5.20 5.82
N PHE A 99 19.65 -4.29 6.22
CA PHE A 99 18.26 -4.62 6.51
C PHE A 99 17.31 -3.69 5.80
N ILE A 100 16.37 -4.27 5.06
CA ILE A 100 15.32 -3.54 4.35
C ILE A 100 13.94 -3.88 4.91
N VAL A 101 13.11 -2.86 5.05
CA VAL A 101 11.69 -2.99 5.36
C VAL A 101 10.88 -2.44 4.19
N GLU A 102 9.90 -3.21 3.70
CA GLU A 102 8.95 -2.77 2.67
C GLU A 102 7.56 -2.61 3.28
N ILE A 103 6.99 -1.42 3.19
CA ILE A 103 5.62 -1.10 3.62
C ILE A 103 4.69 -1.29 2.42
N GLY A 104 3.64 -2.09 2.57
CA GLY A 104 2.77 -2.49 1.46
C GLY A 104 3.44 -3.50 0.55
N SER A 105 4.12 -4.51 1.12
CA SER A 105 4.94 -5.47 0.37
C SER A 105 4.16 -6.38 -0.57
N ASN A 106 2.82 -6.38 -0.48
CA ASN A 106 1.92 -7.18 -1.30
C ASN A 106 2.39 -8.66 -1.31
N ASP A 107 2.45 -9.28 -2.49
CA ASP A 107 2.85 -10.68 -2.69
C ASP A 107 4.37 -10.90 -2.68
N GLY A 108 5.12 -9.91 -2.18
CA GLY A 108 6.56 -9.96 -2.02
C GLY A 108 7.33 -9.82 -3.33
N THR A 109 6.71 -9.34 -4.41
CA THR A 109 7.34 -9.22 -5.74
C THR A 109 8.72 -8.55 -5.67
N MET A 110 8.88 -7.46 -4.92
CA MET A 110 10.19 -6.81 -4.73
C MET A 110 11.08 -7.61 -3.75
N LEU A 111 10.53 -8.01 -2.59
CA LEU A 111 11.27 -8.70 -1.52
C LEU A 111 11.88 -10.04 -1.93
N LYS A 112 11.31 -10.73 -2.92
CA LYS A 112 11.89 -11.95 -3.49
C LYS A 112 13.32 -11.74 -3.99
N THR A 113 13.65 -10.56 -4.51
CA THR A 113 15.02 -10.25 -4.96
C THR A 113 15.99 -10.18 -3.78
N PHE A 114 15.61 -9.52 -2.68
CA PHE A 114 16.42 -9.44 -1.46
C PHE A 114 16.52 -10.81 -0.77
N GLN A 115 15.43 -11.59 -0.76
CA GLN A 115 15.40 -12.96 -0.27
C GLN A 115 16.41 -13.84 -1.00
N LYS A 116 16.43 -13.81 -2.34
CA LYS A 116 17.38 -14.57 -3.17
C LYS A 116 18.83 -14.12 -2.99
N ALA A 117 19.05 -12.83 -2.72
CA ALA A 117 20.36 -12.28 -2.41
C ALA A 117 20.84 -12.59 -0.97
N GLY A 118 20.01 -13.25 -0.15
CA GLY A 118 20.33 -13.52 1.26
C GLY A 118 20.32 -12.26 2.14
N THR A 119 19.76 -11.15 1.67
CA THR A 119 19.68 -9.88 2.40
C THR A 119 18.58 -9.94 3.44
N ARG A 120 18.87 -9.45 4.66
CA ARG A 120 17.89 -9.39 5.75
C ARG A 120 16.76 -8.45 5.33
N HIS A 121 15.52 -8.92 5.41
CA HIS A 121 14.37 -8.14 4.96
C HIS A 121 13.07 -8.41 5.76
N LEU A 122 12.13 -7.47 5.76
CA LEU A 122 10.79 -7.64 6.34
C LEU A 122 9.75 -6.88 5.52
N GLY A 123 8.73 -7.58 5.03
CA GLY A 123 7.52 -6.96 4.49
C GLY A 123 6.51 -6.66 5.60
N VAL A 124 5.76 -5.58 5.45
CA VAL A 124 4.61 -5.25 6.30
C VAL A 124 3.42 -4.98 5.39
N ASP A 125 2.41 -5.84 5.45
CA ASP A 125 1.21 -5.72 4.63
C ASP A 125 -0.03 -6.17 5.43
N PRO A 126 -1.11 -5.37 5.50
CA PRO A 126 -2.31 -5.74 6.24
C PRO A 126 -3.13 -6.85 5.58
N SER A 127 -2.92 -7.12 4.28
CA SER A 127 -3.77 -8.02 3.49
C SER A 127 -3.30 -9.47 3.63
N GLY A 128 -3.98 -10.26 4.47
CA GLY A 128 -3.54 -11.60 4.89
C GLY A 128 -3.25 -12.55 3.73
N GLN A 129 -4.19 -12.71 2.80
CA GLN A 129 -4.07 -13.65 1.68
C GLN A 129 -2.86 -13.33 0.78
N VAL A 130 -2.61 -12.05 0.53
CA VAL A 130 -1.49 -11.61 -0.30
C VAL A 130 -0.16 -11.84 0.41
N ALA A 131 -0.09 -11.54 1.71
CA ALA A 131 1.08 -11.83 2.54
C ALA A 131 1.41 -13.33 2.59
N ASP A 132 0.42 -14.21 2.50
CA ASP A 132 0.65 -15.66 2.47
C ASP A 132 1.33 -16.14 1.18
N PHE A 133 1.04 -15.52 0.02
CA PHE A 133 1.79 -15.78 -1.21
C PHE A 133 3.27 -15.41 -1.08
N ALA A 134 3.57 -14.29 -0.41
CA ALA A 134 4.95 -13.88 -0.15
C ALA A 134 5.67 -14.89 0.76
N ARG A 135 5.01 -15.32 1.85
CA ARG A 135 5.55 -16.32 2.80
C ARG A 135 5.82 -17.66 2.14
N ALA A 136 4.93 -18.13 1.27
CA ALA A 136 5.11 -19.37 0.53
C ALA A 136 6.39 -19.37 -0.33
N GLU A 137 6.88 -18.18 -0.70
CA GLU A 137 8.07 -17.97 -1.52
C GLU A 137 9.31 -17.62 -0.68
N GLY A 138 9.24 -17.80 0.64
CA GLY A 138 10.35 -17.59 1.57
C GLY A 138 10.56 -16.14 2.02
N VAL A 139 9.65 -15.23 1.66
CA VAL A 139 9.72 -13.83 2.11
C VAL A 139 9.18 -13.71 3.54
N ARG A 140 9.88 -12.94 4.39
CA ARG A 140 9.40 -12.64 5.74
C ARG A 140 8.40 -11.49 5.71
N VAL A 141 7.17 -11.72 6.14
CA VAL A 141 6.10 -10.71 6.15
C VAL A 141 5.36 -10.67 7.50
N ARG A 142 5.15 -9.46 8.04
CA ARG A 142 4.26 -9.18 9.16
C ARG A 142 2.89 -8.75 8.62
N THR A 143 1.83 -9.47 8.96
CA THR A 143 0.47 -9.07 8.59
C THR A 143 -0.02 -7.97 9.53
N ALA A 144 0.13 -6.71 9.13
CA ALA A 144 -0.30 -5.55 9.89
C ALA A 144 -0.27 -4.27 9.03
N PHE A 145 -1.00 -3.24 9.46
CA PHE A 145 -0.70 -1.88 9.03
C PHE A 145 0.63 -1.43 9.61
N PHE A 146 1.44 -0.71 8.83
CA PHE A 146 2.65 -0.07 9.34
C PHE A 146 2.29 1.22 10.08
N GLU A 147 2.61 1.25 11.37
CA GLU A 147 2.34 2.37 12.27
C GLU A 147 3.29 2.28 13.48
N GLU A 148 3.26 3.26 14.39
CA GLU A 148 4.19 3.32 15.52
C GLU A 148 4.20 2.01 16.34
N ALA A 149 3.04 1.42 16.59
CA ALA A 149 2.93 0.18 17.35
C ALA A 149 3.56 -1.04 16.64
N THR A 150 3.64 -1.02 15.31
CA THR A 150 4.19 -2.12 14.51
C THR A 150 5.63 -1.89 14.07
N ALA A 151 6.16 -0.69 14.27
CA ALA A 151 7.56 -0.34 14.05
C ALA A 151 8.47 -0.56 15.27
N ARG A 152 7.91 -0.97 16.42
CA ARG A 152 8.65 -1.28 17.66
C ARG A 152 9.30 -2.66 17.63
#